data_AF-A0A7X7X3Q3-F1
#
_entry.id   AF-A0A7X7X3Q3-F1
#
_cell.length_a   1.000
_cell.length_b   1.000
_cell.length_c   1.000
_cell.angle_alpha   90.00
_cell.angle_beta   90.00
_cell.angle_gamma   90.00
#
_symmetry.space_group_name_H-M   'P 1'
#
loop_
_entity.id
_entity.type
_entity.pdbx_description
1 polymer ?
#
loop_
_entity_poly.entity_id
_entity_poly.type
_entity_poly.pdbx_seq_one_letter_code
_entity_poly.pdbx_strand_id
1 'polypeptide(L)'
;NRLFSDIYLMNWKYLDKDLGMRSYENLPDYLPGDCRYVKNPDVNPETMEWQGENTIQLLNGYHWGHGVGIRTIPSIISVLNRHRKPGARRSAYLMDLAIRPGYKYLYRAFSQFQDV
;
A
#
# COMPACT_ATOMS: atom_id res chain seq x y z
N ASN A 1 -20.34 -9.04 11.62
CA ASN A 1 -19.28 -9.08 12.64
C ASN A 1 -19.04 -10.47 13.23
N ARG A 2 -19.12 -11.55 12.43
CA ARG A 2 -18.71 -12.89 12.89
C ARG A 2 -17.27 -13.21 12.46
N LEU A 3 -16.93 -12.92 11.20
CA LEU A 3 -15.58 -13.14 10.66
C LEU A 3 -14.56 -12.18 11.27
N PHE A 4 -14.82 -10.87 11.26
CA PHE A 4 -13.98 -9.87 11.91
C PHE A 4 -14.64 -9.45 13.24
N SER A 5 -14.53 -10.29 14.27
CA SER A 5 -15.13 -10.03 15.59
C SER A 5 -14.29 -9.08 16.46
N ASP A 6 -12.97 -9.11 16.27
CA ASP A 6 -12.01 -8.38 17.10
C ASP A 6 -11.04 -7.60 16.20
N ILE A 7 -11.17 -6.27 16.21
CA ILE A 7 -10.39 -5.39 15.33
C ILE A 7 -9.37 -4.62 16.15
N TYR A 8 -8.09 -4.78 15.77
CA TYR A 8 -7.00 -3.98 16.30
C TYR A 8 -6.28 -3.25 15.16
N LEU A 9 -6.26 -1.91 15.22
CA LEU A 9 -5.67 -1.07 14.19
C LEU A 9 -4.27 -0.60 14.62
N MET A 10 -3.24 -1.36 14.23
CA MET A 10 -1.85 -1.01 14.54
C MET A 10 -0.90 -1.56 13.48
N ASN A 11 -0.49 -0.69 12.55
CA ASN A 11 0.43 -0.98 11.44
C ASN A 11 0.17 -2.35 10.77
N TRP A 12 1.14 -2.87 10.01
CA TRP A 12 0.99 -4.15 9.29
C TRP A 12 1.43 -5.37 10.10
N LYS A 13 1.96 -5.19 11.31
CA LYS A 13 2.52 -6.27 12.14
C LYS A 13 1.44 -7.16 12.77
N TYR A 14 0.29 -6.57 13.11
CA TYR A 14 -0.82 -7.26 13.77
C TYR A 14 -2.06 -7.34 12.86
N LEU A 15 -1.83 -7.45 11.55
CA LEU A 15 -2.92 -7.55 10.60
C LEU A 15 -3.73 -8.82 10.84
N ASP A 16 -5.05 -8.68 10.85
CA ASP A 16 -5.97 -9.82 10.91
C ASP A 16 -5.67 -10.80 9.76
N LYS A 17 -5.39 -12.04 10.13
CA LYS A 17 -5.04 -13.11 9.19
C LYS A 17 -6.20 -13.42 8.24
N ASP A 18 -7.43 -13.10 8.64
CA ASP A 18 -8.63 -13.30 7.83
C ASP A 18 -8.70 -12.36 6.61
N LEU A 19 -7.89 -11.30 6.55
CA LEU A 19 -7.76 -10.52 5.32
C LEU A 19 -6.98 -11.27 4.23
N GLY A 20 -6.15 -12.25 4.62
CA GLY A 20 -5.39 -13.08 3.70
C GLY A 20 -4.49 -12.28 2.75
N MET A 21 -3.97 -11.13 3.19
CA MET A 21 -3.20 -10.21 2.35
C MET A 21 -1.97 -10.91 1.75
N ARG A 22 -1.71 -10.62 0.48
CA ARG A 22 -0.58 -11.17 -0.26
C ARG A 22 0.12 -10.07 -1.04
N SER A 23 1.45 -10.16 -1.08
CA SER A 23 2.30 -9.32 -1.90
C SER A 23 2.62 -10.02 -3.22
N TYR A 24 2.63 -9.25 -4.30
CA TYR A 24 2.84 -9.71 -5.66
C TYR A 24 3.83 -8.77 -6.35
N GLU A 25 4.78 -9.35 -7.08
CA GLU A 25 5.78 -8.67 -7.90
C GLU A 25 5.73 -9.28 -9.31
N ASN A 26 6.29 -8.60 -10.31
CA ASN A 26 6.33 -9.04 -11.71
C ASN A 26 4.94 -9.40 -12.27
N LEU A 27 3.91 -8.64 -11.88
CA LEU A 27 2.57 -8.82 -12.42
C LEU A 27 2.49 -8.27 -13.84
N PRO A 28 1.71 -8.90 -14.74
CA PRO A 28 1.47 -8.35 -16.07
C PRO A 28 0.76 -6.99 -16.00
N ASP A 29 -0.12 -6.82 -15.01
CA ASP A 29 -0.90 -5.62 -14.80
C ASP A 29 -1.08 -5.28 -13.31
N TYR A 30 -1.21 -3.97 -13.07
CA TYR A 30 -1.59 -3.39 -11.79
C TYR A 30 -2.97 -2.76 -11.88
N LEU A 31 -3.85 -3.13 -10.96
CA LEU A 31 -5.27 -2.90 -11.04
C LEU A 31 -5.72 -1.78 -10.10
N PRO A 32 -6.80 -1.05 -10.43
CA PRO A 32 -7.47 -0.19 -9.46
C PRO A 32 -7.82 -0.97 -8.18
N GLY A 33 -7.52 -0.40 -7.02
CA GLY A 33 -7.66 -1.03 -5.71
C GLY A 33 -6.40 -1.72 -5.21
N ASP A 34 -5.36 -1.90 -6.02
CA ASP A 34 -4.08 -2.41 -5.54
C ASP A 34 -3.46 -1.47 -4.51
N CYS A 35 -3.00 -2.02 -3.40
CA CYS A 35 -2.08 -1.29 -2.52
C CYS A 35 -0.68 -1.36 -3.13
N ARG A 36 -0.09 -0.20 -3.36
CA ARG A 36 1.20 0.02 -4.02
C ARG A 36 2.11 0.77 -3.07
N TYR A 37 3.41 0.80 -3.36
CA TYR A 37 4.38 1.49 -2.53
C TYR A 37 5.36 2.34 -3.35
N VAL A 38 5.45 3.63 -3.01
CA VAL A 38 6.49 4.52 -3.56
C VAL A 38 7.62 4.59 -2.54
N LYS A 39 8.78 4.05 -2.89
CA LYS A 39 9.95 3.99 -1.99
C LYS A 39 10.79 5.24 -2.13
N ASN A 40 11.25 5.81 -1.01
CA ASN A 40 12.27 6.86 -0.97
C ASN A 40 13.59 6.29 -0.42
N PRO A 41 14.50 5.81 -1.29
CA PRO A 41 15.69 5.07 -0.85
C PRO A 41 16.74 5.96 -0.13
N ASP A 42 16.76 7.26 -0.41
CA ASP A 42 17.72 8.22 0.15
C ASP A 42 17.03 9.20 1.14
N VAL A 43 16.01 8.72 1.89
CA VAL A 43 15.31 9.51 2.91
C VAL A 43 16.27 10.13 3.93
N ASN A 44 15.94 11.33 4.43
CA ASN A 44 16.64 11.92 5.56
C ASN A 44 16.39 11.09 6.83
N PRO A 45 17.44 10.57 7.51
CA PRO A 45 17.30 9.80 8.75
C PRO A 45 16.57 10.53 9.89
N GLU A 46 16.51 11.86 9.85
CA GLU A 46 15.80 12.67 10.84
C GLU A 46 14.28 12.76 10.56
N THR A 47 13.84 12.36 9.35
CA THR A 47 12.42 12.43 8.93
C THR A 47 11.99 11.11 8.28
N MET A 48 12.13 10.01 9.02
CA MET A 48 11.88 8.64 8.55
C MET A 48 10.44 8.34 8.18
N GLU A 49 9.50 9.21 8.56
CA GLU A 49 8.11 9.17 8.08
C GLU A 49 8.02 9.34 6.55
N TRP A 50 9.04 9.91 5.89
CA TRP A 50 9.12 10.08 4.44
C TRP A 50 9.92 8.99 3.71
N GLN A 51 10.15 7.83 4.35
CA GLN A 51 10.87 6.70 3.74
C GLN A 51 10.13 6.06 2.57
N GLY A 52 8.85 6.36 2.43
CA GLY A 52 8.00 5.99 1.32
C GLY A 52 6.55 6.28 1.64
N GLU A 53 5.66 5.97 0.70
CA GLU A 53 4.22 6.15 0.86
C GLU A 53 3.51 4.88 0.41
N ASN A 54 2.66 4.32 1.28
CA ASN A 54 1.67 3.32 0.88
C ASN A 54 0.55 4.04 0.15
N THR A 55 0.15 3.53 -1.02
CA THR A 55 -0.86 4.18 -1.85
C THR A 55 -1.88 3.17 -2.36
N ILE A 56 -3.14 3.57 -2.48
CA ILE A 56 -4.15 2.78 -3.19
C ILE A 56 -4.23 3.30 -4.63
N GLN A 57 -4.01 2.41 -5.60
CA GLN A 57 -4.14 2.73 -7.02
C GLN A 57 -5.59 3.02 -7.37
N LEU A 58 -5.82 4.16 -8.00
CA LEU A 58 -7.11 4.59 -8.53
C LEU A 58 -7.09 4.51 -10.05
N LEU A 59 -8.15 5.02 -10.69
CA LEU A 59 -8.24 5.15 -12.13
C LEU A 59 -7.36 6.29 -12.66
N ASN A 60 -7.06 6.25 -13.96
CA ASN A 60 -6.39 7.34 -14.70
C ASN A 60 -5.03 7.76 -14.11
N GLY A 61 -4.28 6.81 -13.53
CA GLY A 61 -2.94 7.05 -12.98
C GLY A 61 -2.92 7.76 -11.61
N TYR A 62 -4.09 8.01 -11.01
CA TYR A 62 -4.19 8.56 -9.67
C TYR A 62 -3.99 7.51 -8.60
N HIS A 63 -3.53 7.96 -7.45
CA HIS A 63 -3.27 7.17 -6.27
C HIS A 63 -3.74 7.95 -5.05
N TRP A 64 -4.32 7.27 -4.07
CA TRP A 64 -4.61 7.85 -2.76
C TRP A 64 -3.53 7.42 -1.77
N GLY A 65 -2.81 8.37 -1.18
CA GLY A 65 -1.93 8.15 -0.04
C GLY A 65 -2.46 8.90 1.18
N HIS A 66 -2.36 8.30 2.36
CA HIS A 66 -2.96 8.86 3.58
C HIS A 66 -2.39 10.25 3.90
N GLY A 67 -1.08 10.47 3.74
CA GLY A 67 -0.45 11.76 4.02
C GLY A 67 -0.55 12.77 2.87
N VAL A 68 -0.55 12.28 1.63
CA VAL A 68 -0.40 13.11 0.42
C VAL A 68 -1.72 13.37 -0.33
N GLY A 69 -2.80 12.68 0.05
CA GLY A 69 -4.11 12.75 -0.59
C GLY A 69 -4.15 12.06 -1.95
N ILE A 70 -5.08 12.47 -2.82
CA ILE A 70 -5.20 11.97 -4.19
C ILE A 70 -4.19 12.68 -5.09
N ARG A 71 -3.21 11.93 -5.60
CA ARG A 71 -2.10 12.45 -6.41
C ARG A 71 -1.67 11.44 -7.46
N THR A 72 -0.97 11.90 -8.49
CA THR A 72 -0.29 11.02 -9.44
C THR A 72 1.04 10.53 -8.86
N ILE A 73 1.56 9.40 -9.35
CA ILE A 73 2.87 8.88 -8.93
C ILE A 73 4.01 9.92 -9.06
N PRO A 74 4.14 10.68 -10.17
CA PRO A 74 5.14 11.73 -10.25
C PRO A 74 5.01 12.80 -9.15
N SER A 75 3.77 13.15 -8.77
CA SER A 75 3.54 14.10 -7.67
C SER A 75 3.94 13.52 -6.31
N ILE A 76 3.67 12.23 -6.05
CA ILE A 76 4.08 11.56 -4.81
C ILE A 76 5.61 11.46 -4.74
N ILE A 77 6.26 11.08 -5.84
CA ILE A 77 7.73 11.07 -5.96
C ILE A 77 8.32 12.45 -5.67
N SER A 78 7.73 13.52 -6.22
CA SER A 78 8.15 14.90 -5.97
C SER A 78 8.04 15.28 -4.49
N VAL A 79 6.99 14.85 -3.80
CA VAL A 79 6.84 15.05 -2.35
C VAL A 79 7.98 14.36 -1.60
N LEU A 80 8.15 13.06 -1.81
CA LEU A 80 9.17 12.26 -1.11
C LEU A 80 10.60 12.78 -1.38
N ASN A 81 10.87 13.22 -2.61
CA ASN A 81 12.20 13.71 -3.00
C ASN A 81 12.64 14.99 -2.27
N ARG A 82 11.70 15.76 -1.69
CA ARG A 82 12.00 16.94 -0.86
C ARG A 82 12.50 16.57 0.55
N HIS A 83 12.29 15.33 0.98
CA HIS A 83 12.66 14.83 2.30
C HIS A 83 13.84 13.85 2.24
N ARG A 84 14.76 14.07 1.30
CA ARG A 84 15.97 13.25 1.13
C ARG A 84 17.15 13.85 1.89
N LYS A 85 18.10 12.99 2.27
CA LYS A 85 19.35 13.41 2.91
C LYS A 85 20.19 14.32 1.98
N PRO A 86 21.07 15.18 2.51
CA PRO A 86 22.00 15.96 1.71
C PRO A 86 22.83 15.06 0.78
N GLY A 87 23.01 15.48 -0.48
CA GLY A 87 23.76 14.72 -1.48
C GLY A 87 23.06 13.47 -2.04
N ALA A 88 21.77 13.26 -1.75
CA ALA A 88 20.98 12.16 -2.29
C ALA A 88 21.02 12.10 -3.82
N ARG A 89 21.28 10.89 -4.36
CA ARG A 89 21.41 10.66 -5.82
C ARG A 89 20.27 9.83 -6.38
N ARG A 90 19.59 9.04 -5.53
CA ARG A 90 18.48 8.19 -5.95
C ARG A 90 17.16 8.92 -5.72
N SER A 91 16.35 8.98 -6.77
CA SER A 91 14.97 9.47 -6.66
C SER A 91 14.11 8.41 -5.97
N ALA A 92 13.04 8.87 -5.32
CA ALA A 92 11.91 8.00 -4.99
C ALA A 92 11.32 7.38 -6.27
N TYR A 93 10.76 6.18 -6.15
CA TYR A 93 10.22 5.41 -7.28
C TYR A 93 9.08 4.48 -6.84
N LEU A 94 8.14 4.23 -7.75
CA LEU A 94 7.10 3.23 -7.56
C LEU A 94 7.73 1.82 -7.62
N MET A 95 7.52 1.02 -6.58
CA MET A 95 7.99 -0.36 -6.55
C MET A 95 7.15 -1.24 -7.48
N ASP A 96 7.78 -2.27 -8.02
CA ASP A 96 7.10 -3.39 -8.67
C ASP A 96 6.43 -4.30 -7.62
N LEU A 97 5.43 -3.76 -6.91
CA LEU A 97 4.79 -4.42 -5.76
C LEU A 97 3.30 -4.07 -5.66
N ALA A 98 2.42 -5.06 -5.73
CA ALA A 98 1.02 -4.92 -5.34
C ALA A 98 0.71 -5.79 -4.11
N ILE A 99 -0.01 -5.21 -3.16
CA ILE A 99 -0.55 -5.93 -2.01
C ILE A 99 -2.07 -6.01 -2.19
N ARG A 100 -2.60 -7.23 -2.20
CA ARG A 100 -4.02 -7.52 -2.46
C ARG A 100 -4.59 -8.41 -1.34
N PRO A 101 -5.88 -8.24 -0.98
CA PRO A 101 -6.58 -9.18 -0.13
C PRO A 101 -6.64 -10.59 -0.74
N GLY A 102 -6.80 -11.58 0.13
CA GLY A 102 -6.99 -12.97 -0.28
C GLY A 102 -8.39 -13.19 -0.86
N TYR A 103 -8.71 -12.64 -2.03
CA TYR A 103 -10.09 -12.62 -2.56
C TYR A 103 -10.77 -14.01 -2.60
N LYS A 104 -10.05 -15.06 -3.01
CA LYS A 104 -10.58 -16.43 -3.01
C LYS A 104 -10.86 -16.96 -1.59
N TYR A 105 -10.02 -16.60 -0.63
CA TYR A 105 -10.23 -16.93 0.78
C TYR A 105 -11.45 -16.20 1.32
N LEU A 106 -11.51 -14.88 1.13
CA LEU A 106 -12.60 -14.02 1.59
C LEU A 106 -13.96 -14.47 1.02
N TYR A 107 -13.99 -14.85 -0.26
CA TYR A 107 -15.20 -15.39 -0.88
C TYR A 107 -15.67 -16.68 -0.19
N ARG A 108 -14.76 -17.63 0.06
CA ARG A 108 -15.10 -18.89 0.76
C ARG A 108 -15.56 -18.64 2.20
N ALA A 109 -14.86 -17.78 2.93
CA ALA A 109 -15.22 -17.42 4.29
C ALA A 109 -16.62 -16.79 4.31
N PHE A 110 -16.93 -15.87 3.38
CA PHE A 110 -18.25 -15.27 3.24
C PHE A 110 -19.35 -16.31 2.98
N SER A 111 -19.14 -17.25 2.04
CA SER A 111 -20.13 -18.28 1.73
C SER A 111 -20.47 -19.16 2.95
N GLN A 112 -19.48 -19.53 3.77
CA GLN A 112 -19.69 -20.33 4.98
C GLN A 112 -20.59 -19.64 6.02
N PHE A 113 -20.67 -18.31 6.01
CA PHE A 113 -21.55 -17.56 6.91
C PHE A 113 -22.91 -17.21 6.31
N GLN A 114 -23.17 -17.52 5.02
CA GLN A 114 -24.48 -17.35 4.40
C GLN A 114 -25.40 -18.56 4.57
N ASP A 115 -24.84 -19.75 4.79
CA ASP A 115 -25.59 -21.00 4.93
C ASP A 115 -26.06 -21.29 6.39
N VAL A 116 -26.16 -20.27 7.25
CA VAL A 116 -26.53 -20.38 8.68
C VAL A 116 -27.61 -19.39 9.09
#